data_AF-A0A819U6D9-F1
#
_entry.id   AF-A0A819U6D9-F1
#
_cell.length_a   1.000
_cell.length_b   1.000
_cell.length_c   1.000
_cell.angle_alpha   90.00
_cell.angle_beta   90.00
_cell.angle_gamma   90.00
#
_symmetry.space_group_name_H-M   'P 1'
#
loop_
_entity.id
_entity.type
_entity.pdbx_description
1 polymer ?
#
loop_
_entity_poly.entity_id
_entity_poly.type
_entity_poly.pdbx_seq_one_letter_code
_entity_poly.pdbx_strand_id
1 'polypeptide(L)'
;MPNLEELTLYIMVYDRTTFIDGTHIYNEILVHLPRLHIFNFYISTCPKMDHLVRHLSKDDIQRTLINNIKYQPVDCIVNSEYKFPQCHVFSLPFMFERLDDIGNTFPNIIFNHVRKLSVKDNFPFKREFFKRIAFSFPLLKDLCVVNSNPQSSISDERNSNDNQLYSIVKLNYLNSLFLVNVHIDYVDQFLNEKKTHLPRLTVLAIDDNHLTIVTDNFTKDTTRLNCINVKKLELFNERVTTHSKDFYVYFLLLKS
;
A
#
# COMPACT_ATOMS: atom_id res chain seq x y z
N MET A 1 13.30 30.94 10.13
CA MET A 1 13.99 30.30 11.27
C MET A 1 15.46 30.12 10.92
N PRO A 2 16.32 31.13 11.12
CA PRO A 2 17.67 31.14 10.56
C PRO A 2 18.66 30.13 11.18
N ASN A 3 18.31 29.51 12.30
CA ASN A 3 19.18 28.59 13.05
C ASN A 3 18.67 27.12 13.07
N LEU A 4 17.72 26.76 12.20
CA LEU A 4 17.21 25.39 12.17
C LEU A 4 18.22 24.49 11.44
N GLU A 5 18.79 23.52 12.15
CA GLU A 5 19.81 22.60 11.64
C GLU A 5 19.25 21.23 11.24
N GLU A 6 18.14 20.84 11.87
CA GLU A 6 17.46 19.57 11.60
C GLU A 6 15.95 19.79 11.43
N LEU A 7 15.36 19.12 10.46
CA LEU A 7 13.92 19.16 10.20
C LEU A 7 13.43 17.77 9.76
N THR A 8 12.40 17.27 10.45
CA THR A 8 11.61 16.12 10.00
C THR A 8 10.23 16.60 9.56
N LEU A 9 9.88 16.36 8.30
CA LEU A 9 8.70 16.94 7.67
C LEU A 9 7.83 15.88 6.97
N TYR A 10 6.57 15.79 7.38
CA TYR A 10 5.56 14.97 6.71
C TYR A 10 4.45 15.88 6.19
N ILE A 11 4.27 15.97 4.88
CA ILE A 11 3.24 16.80 4.26
C ILE A 11 2.46 15.98 3.23
N MET A 12 1.14 16.15 3.25
CA MET A 12 0.26 15.73 2.17
C MET A 12 -0.39 16.98 1.57
N VAL A 13 -0.24 17.17 0.27
CA VAL A 13 -0.78 18.31 -0.46
C VAL A 13 -1.79 17.84 -1.48
N TYR A 14 -3.02 18.33 -1.34
CA TYR A 14 -4.13 18.06 -2.25
C TYR A 14 -4.38 19.28 -3.13
N ASP A 15 -5.10 19.07 -4.22
CA ASP A 15 -5.70 20.15 -5.01
C ASP A 15 -4.70 21.14 -5.65
N ARG A 16 -3.45 20.71 -5.87
CA ARG A 16 -2.46 21.46 -6.65
C ARG A 16 -2.66 21.28 -8.15
N THR A 17 -2.14 22.19 -8.95
CA THR A 17 -2.11 22.01 -10.42
C THR A 17 -0.91 21.20 -10.89
N THR A 18 0.11 21.01 -10.06
CA THR A 18 1.36 20.30 -10.40
C THR A 18 1.88 19.46 -9.23
N PHE A 19 2.70 18.45 -9.54
CA PHE A 19 3.47 17.72 -8.54
C PHE A 19 4.52 18.61 -7.87
N ILE A 20 4.82 18.33 -6.60
CA ILE A 20 5.97 18.91 -5.92
C ILE A 20 7.21 18.11 -6.31
N ASP A 21 8.12 18.77 -7.01
CA ASP A 21 9.38 18.24 -7.50
C ASP A 21 10.57 18.78 -6.68
N GLY A 22 11.80 18.41 -7.04
CA GLY A 22 12.99 18.89 -6.36
C GLY A 22 13.19 20.40 -6.47
N THR A 23 12.76 21.01 -7.57
CA THR A 23 12.84 22.46 -7.79
C THR A 23 11.95 23.21 -6.80
N HIS A 24 10.71 22.77 -6.62
CA HIS A 24 9.80 23.34 -5.62
C HIS A 24 10.34 23.20 -4.20
N ILE A 25 10.82 22.01 -3.81
CA ILE A 25 11.37 21.80 -2.47
C ILE A 25 12.53 22.76 -2.19
N TYR A 26 13.42 22.94 -3.17
CA TYR A 26 14.54 23.85 -3.02
C TYR A 26 14.10 25.31 -2.85
N ASN A 27 13.23 25.78 -3.74
CA ASN A 27 12.79 27.18 -3.75
C ASN A 27 11.91 27.55 -2.55
N GLU A 28 11.06 26.64 -2.08
CA GLU A 28 10.08 26.92 -1.02
C GLU A 28 10.56 26.57 0.38
N ILE A 29 11.57 25.69 0.51
CA ILE A 29 12.04 25.19 1.81
C ILE A 29 13.54 25.45 1.97
N LEU A 30 14.36 24.88 1.10
CA LEU A 30 15.80 24.79 1.35
C LEU A 30 16.51 26.14 1.28
N VAL A 31 16.13 27.01 0.34
CA VAL A 31 16.72 28.35 0.21
C VAL A 31 16.48 29.22 1.46
N HIS A 32 15.40 28.94 2.21
CA HIS A 32 15.03 29.66 3.42
C HIS A 32 15.62 29.06 4.70
N LEU A 33 16.25 27.89 4.61
CA LEU A 33 16.85 27.16 5.73
C LEU A 33 18.32 26.83 5.42
N PRO A 34 19.20 27.83 5.26
CA PRO A 34 20.58 27.64 4.80
C PRO A 34 21.47 26.85 5.77
N ARG A 35 21.04 26.69 7.03
CA ARG A 35 21.74 25.89 8.05
C ARG A 35 21.17 24.48 8.20
N LEU A 36 20.17 24.11 7.39
CA LEU A 36 19.57 22.79 7.47
C LEU A 36 20.56 21.75 6.92
N HIS A 37 21.08 20.91 7.81
CA HIS A 37 22.02 19.85 7.47
C HIS A 37 21.34 18.48 7.45
N ILE A 38 20.27 18.30 8.22
CA ILE A 38 19.46 17.08 8.23
C ILE A 38 18.04 17.42 7.83
N PHE A 39 17.58 16.90 6.69
CA PHE A 39 16.22 17.11 6.22
C PHE A 39 15.51 15.79 5.93
N ASN A 40 14.88 15.20 6.94
CA ASN A 40 14.06 14.01 6.74
C ASN A 40 12.69 14.43 6.24
N PHE A 41 12.27 14.00 5.05
CA PHE A 41 10.98 14.41 4.53
C PHE A 41 10.23 13.32 3.78
N TYR A 42 8.91 13.45 3.83
CA TYR A 42 7.97 12.80 2.94
C TYR A 42 6.92 13.82 2.53
N ILE A 43 6.84 14.08 1.24
CA ILE A 43 5.84 14.99 0.66
C ILE A 43 5.06 14.19 -0.37
N SER A 44 3.77 14.03 -0.12
CA SER A 44 2.81 13.48 -1.08
C SER A 44 2.05 14.63 -1.74
N THR A 45 1.89 14.57 -3.06
CA THR A 45 1.09 15.51 -3.84
C THR A 45 0.06 14.77 -4.67
N CYS A 46 -1.20 15.17 -4.54
CA CYS A 46 -2.32 14.73 -5.37
C CYS A 46 -2.92 15.97 -6.06
N PRO A 47 -2.58 16.25 -7.33
CA PRO A 47 -3.08 17.41 -8.04
C PRO A 47 -4.57 17.28 -8.41
N LYS A 48 -5.21 18.41 -8.71
CA LYS A 48 -6.58 18.47 -9.25
C LYS A 48 -6.64 17.78 -10.60
N MET A 49 -7.82 17.23 -10.90
CA MET A 49 -8.14 16.80 -12.26
C MET A 49 -8.26 18.01 -13.15
N ASP A 50 -7.23 18.25 -13.95
CA ASP A 50 -7.33 19.11 -15.11
C ASP A 50 -6.63 18.41 -16.27
N HIS A 51 -7.40 18.18 -17.34
CA HIS A 51 -6.95 17.49 -18.56
C HIS A 51 -5.81 18.22 -19.27
N LEU A 52 -5.50 19.45 -18.86
CA LEU A 52 -4.42 20.27 -19.41
C LEU A 52 -3.09 20.14 -18.64
N VAL A 53 -3.06 19.44 -17.51
CA VAL A 53 -1.85 19.28 -16.71
C VAL A 53 -1.00 18.14 -17.27
N ARG A 54 0.15 18.48 -17.87
CA ARG A 54 1.20 17.50 -18.14
C ARG A 54 1.82 17.05 -16.82
N HIS A 55 1.55 15.81 -16.43
CA HIS A 55 2.24 15.21 -15.29
C HIS A 55 3.68 14.88 -15.68
N LEU A 56 4.62 15.27 -14.81
CA LEU A 56 6.02 14.90 -14.95
C LEU A 56 6.16 13.38 -14.83
N SER A 57 7.03 12.80 -15.66
CA SER A 57 7.39 11.40 -15.52
C SER A 57 8.18 11.19 -14.22
N LYS A 58 8.27 9.93 -13.77
CA LYS A 58 9.15 9.57 -12.64
C LYS A 58 10.58 10.05 -12.88
N ASP A 59 11.10 9.87 -14.09
CA ASP A 59 12.47 10.24 -14.43
C ASP A 59 12.70 11.75 -14.40
N ASP A 60 11.69 12.54 -14.81
CA ASP A 60 11.76 13.99 -14.72
C ASP A 60 11.78 14.46 -13.27
N ILE A 61 10.90 13.92 -12.41
CA ILE A 61 10.89 14.21 -10.97
C ILE A 61 12.23 13.81 -10.36
N GLN A 62 12.72 12.60 -10.63
CA GLN A 62 13.99 12.12 -10.09
C GLN A 62 15.16 13.02 -10.52
N ARG A 63 15.19 13.49 -11.77
CA ARG A 63 16.20 14.42 -12.26
C ARG A 63 16.18 15.74 -11.49
N THR A 64 15.01 16.30 -11.22
CA THR A 64 14.89 17.54 -10.43
C THR A 64 15.33 17.35 -8.99
N LEU A 65 15.05 16.20 -8.38
CA LEU A 65 15.47 15.85 -7.03
C LEU A 65 17.00 15.78 -6.93
N ILE A 66 17.64 15.06 -7.86
CA ILE A 66 19.11 14.93 -7.93
C ILE A 66 19.78 16.30 -8.12
N ASN A 67 19.22 17.15 -8.98
CA ASN A 67 19.83 18.43 -9.31
C ASN A 67 19.73 19.46 -8.17
N ASN A 68 18.66 19.41 -7.37
CA ASN A 68 18.33 20.45 -6.38
C ASN A 68 18.57 20.01 -4.92
N ILE A 69 18.56 18.71 -4.61
CA ILE A 69 18.76 18.17 -3.27
C ILE A 69 20.05 17.35 -3.25
N LYS A 70 21.20 18.05 -3.23
CA LYS A 70 22.52 17.43 -3.45
C LYS A 70 23.15 16.78 -2.22
N TYR A 71 22.71 17.16 -1.02
CA TYR A 71 23.38 16.80 0.23
C TYR A 71 22.84 15.52 0.88
N GLN A 72 21.76 14.95 0.34
CA GLN A 72 21.17 13.72 0.88
C GLN A 72 20.49 12.89 -0.22
N PRO A 73 20.47 11.55 -0.08
CA PRO A 73 19.77 10.70 -1.04
C PRO A 73 18.25 10.88 -0.93
N VAL A 74 17.60 10.93 -2.08
CA VAL A 74 16.16 11.14 -2.24
C VAL A 74 15.62 10.25 -3.36
N ASP A 75 14.36 9.85 -3.23
CA ASP A 75 13.67 9.05 -4.24
C ASP A 75 12.20 9.48 -4.35
N CYS A 76 11.52 8.94 -5.36
CA CYS A 76 10.14 9.23 -5.62
C CYS A 76 9.32 8.00 -6.07
N ILE A 77 8.02 8.07 -5.81
CA ILE A 77 6.99 7.19 -6.35
C ILE A 77 6.04 8.08 -7.15
N VAL A 78 5.81 7.74 -8.42
CA VAL A 78 4.90 8.48 -9.29
C VAL A 78 3.89 7.50 -9.87
N ASN A 79 2.62 7.76 -9.58
CA ASN A 79 1.47 7.03 -10.12
C ASN A 79 0.73 7.99 -11.06
N SER A 80 1.24 8.19 -12.28
CA SER A 80 0.67 9.16 -13.24
C SER A 80 -0.53 8.64 -14.03
N GLU A 81 -0.73 7.31 -14.07
CA GLU A 81 -1.78 6.65 -14.87
C GLU A 81 -3.11 6.52 -14.11
N TYR A 82 -3.21 7.14 -12.95
CA TYR A 82 -4.38 7.08 -12.10
C TYR A 82 -5.40 8.16 -12.48
N LYS A 83 -6.69 7.90 -12.21
CA LYS A 83 -7.72 8.96 -12.24
C LYS A 83 -7.43 10.05 -11.20
N PHE A 84 -6.52 9.80 -10.26
CA PHE A 84 -5.98 10.75 -9.28
C PHE A 84 -4.48 10.57 -9.21
N PRO A 85 -3.71 11.19 -10.11
CA PRO A 85 -2.28 10.97 -10.15
C PRO A 85 -1.66 11.37 -8.81
N GLN A 86 -0.64 10.63 -8.38
CA GLN A 86 0.02 10.90 -7.11
C GLN A 86 1.52 10.88 -7.29
N CYS A 87 2.19 11.80 -6.61
CA CYS A 87 3.63 11.87 -6.53
C CYS A 87 4.04 11.90 -5.07
N HIS A 88 4.93 10.99 -4.69
CA HIS A 88 5.55 10.96 -3.38
C HIS A 88 7.02 11.22 -3.59
N VAL A 89 7.56 12.21 -2.89
CA VAL A 89 9.00 12.52 -2.87
C VAL A 89 9.48 12.44 -1.43
N PHE A 90 10.60 11.78 -1.20
CA PHE A 90 11.07 11.51 0.16
C PHE A 90 12.58 11.37 0.26
N SER A 91 13.09 11.64 1.46
CA SER A 91 14.47 11.37 1.84
C SER A 91 14.71 9.88 2.12
N LEU A 92 15.94 9.43 1.90
CA LEU A 92 16.39 8.09 2.26
C LEU A 92 17.42 8.14 3.41
N PRO A 93 17.39 7.19 4.35
CA PRO A 93 16.40 6.11 4.49
C PRO A 93 15.01 6.66 4.82
N PHE A 94 13.96 5.93 4.43
CA PHE A 94 12.59 6.34 4.73
C PHE A 94 12.30 6.14 6.23
N MET A 95 11.97 7.24 6.93
CA MET A 95 11.84 7.26 8.41
C MET A 95 10.40 7.29 8.93
N PHE A 96 9.40 7.36 8.03
CA PHE A 96 8.00 7.53 8.45
C PHE A 96 7.29 6.18 8.64
N GLU A 97 6.31 6.16 9.54
CA GLU A 97 5.53 4.97 9.85
C GLU A 97 4.50 4.62 8.77
N ARG A 98 4.08 5.63 7.99
CA ARG A 98 2.94 5.54 7.08
C ARG A 98 3.36 5.88 5.66
N LEU A 99 2.88 5.07 4.72
CA LEU A 99 2.99 5.30 3.29
C LEU A 99 1.64 4.98 2.66
N ASP A 100 0.94 5.99 2.14
CA ASP A 100 -0.41 5.82 1.62
C ASP A 100 -0.44 5.89 0.09
N ASP A 101 -1.40 5.17 -0.48
CA ASP A 101 -1.86 5.19 -1.88
C ASP A 101 -0.77 4.94 -2.94
N ILE A 102 0.15 4.03 -2.67
CA ILE A 102 1.14 3.63 -3.68
C ILE A 102 0.57 2.58 -4.65
N GLY A 103 1.00 2.63 -5.92
CA GLY A 103 0.62 1.69 -6.97
C GLY A 103 1.68 0.62 -7.25
N ASN A 104 1.61 0.00 -8.43
CA ASN A 104 2.50 -1.09 -8.86
C ASN A 104 4.01 -0.71 -8.95
N THR A 105 4.35 0.57 -8.97
CA THR A 105 5.64 1.10 -9.46
C THR A 105 6.58 1.64 -8.36
N PHE A 106 6.38 1.29 -7.09
CA PHE A 106 7.26 1.74 -6.01
C PHE A 106 8.71 1.18 -6.16
N PRO A 107 9.75 1.90 -5.68
CA PRO A 107 11.14 1.51 -5.87
C PRO A 107 11.51 0.24 -5.09
N ASN A 108 12.57 -0.46 -5.52
CA ASN A 108 13.08 -1.65 -4.83
C ASN A 108 13.92 -1.25 -3.60
N ILE A 109 13.26 -0.72 -2.57
CA ILE A 109 13.86 -0.23 -1.33
C ILE A 109 13.16 -0.90 -0.15
N ILE A 110 13.91 -1.13 0.93
CA ILE A 110 13.35 -1.65 2.19
C ILE A 110 12.90 -0.48 3.07
N PHE A 111 11.60 -0.40 3.32
CA PHE A 111 10.94 0.59 4.16
C PHE A 111 10.86 0.11 5.61
N ASN A 112 12.00 0.09 6.31
CA ASN A 112 12.12 -0.46 7.67
C ASN A 112 11.25 0.24 8.74
N HIS A 113 10.81 1.48 8.50
CA HIS A 113 9.99 2.23 9.45
C HIS A 113 8.49 2.13 9.17
N VAL A 114 8.09 1.73 7.96
CA VAL A 114 6.67 1.67 7.59
C VAL A 114 5.99 0.53 8.35
N ARG A 115 4.87 0.86 9.00
CA ARG A 115 3.96 -0.07 9.66
C ARG A 115 2.57 -0.02 9.04
N LYS A 116 2.22 1.06 8.34
CA LYS A 116 0.91 1.30 7.75
C LYS A 116 1.06 1.59 6.26
N LEU A 117 0.47 0.75 5.43
CA LEU A 117 0.54 0.83 3.98
C LEU A 117 -0.86 0.85 3.38
N SER A 118 -1.13 1.82 2.50
CA SER A 118 -2.27 1.79 1.60
C SER A 118 -1.75 1.59 0.17
N VAL A 119 -2.34 0.63 -0.56
CA VAL A 119 -2.04 0.38 -1.96
C VAL A 119 -3.29 0.52 -2.81
N LYS A 120 -3.16 1.27 -3.90
CA LYS A 120 -4.27 1.62 -4.78
C LYS A 120 -3.78 1.80 -6.21
N ASP A 121 -4.41 1.10 -7.15
CA ASP A 121 -4.03 1.17 -8.56
C ASP A 121 -5.23 0.86 -9.47
N ASN A 122 -5.20 1.44 -10.67
CA ASN A 122 -6.19 1.23 -11.72
C ASN A 122 -5.82 -0.01 -12.54
N PHE A 123 -4.55 -0.41 -12.50
CA PHE A 123 -4.10 -1.67 -13.05
C PHE A 123 -4.18 -2.78 -12.01
N PRO A 124 -4.55 -4.00 -12.41
CA PRO A 124 -4.56 -5.14 -11.50
C PRO A 124 -3.24 -5.33 -10.76
N PHE A 125 -3.30 -5.62 -9.45
CA PHE A 125 -2.12 -6.05 -8.71
C PHE A 125 -1.84 -7.53 -9.00
N LYS A 126 -0.71 -7.82 -9.63
CA LYS A 126 -0.24 -9.20 -9.83
C LYS A 126 0.13 -9.85 -8.50
N ARG A 127 0.19 -11.18 -8.43
CA ARG A 127 0.65 -11.90 -7.22
C ARG A 127 2.04 -11.42 -6.76
N GLU A 128 2.94 -11.15 -7.69
CA GLU A 128 4.32 -10.75 -7.37
C GLU A 128 4.42 -9.36 -6.76
N PHE A 129 3.39 -8.52 -6.94
CA PHE A 129 3.27 -7.27 -6.22
C PHE A 129 3.20 -7.50 -4.71
N PHE A 130 2.41 -8.47 -4.25
CA PHE A 130 2.29 -8.77 -2.82
C PHE A 130 3.54 -9.44 -2.24
N LYS A 131 4.30 -10.19 -3.06
CA LYS A 131 5.65 -10.65 -2.68
C LYS A 131 6.60 -9.46 -2.49
N ARG A 132 6.57 -8.48 -3.40
CA ARG A 132 7.36 -7.24 -3.29
C ARG A 132 6.96 -6.45 -2.05
N ILE A 133 5.67 -6.40 -1.69
CA ILE A 133 5.22 -5.78 -0.44
C ILE A 133 5.83 -6.51 0.77
N ALA A 134 5.70 -7.83 0.85
CA ALA A 134 6.23 -8.59 1.96
C ALA A 134 7.75 -8.41 2.15
N PHE A 135 8.49 -8.28 1.05
CA PHE A 135 9.93 -7.99 1.07
C PHE A 135 10.25 -6.55 1.49
N SER A 136 9.56 -5.58 0.89
CA SER A 136 9.89 -4.15 1.04
C SER A 136 9.39 -3.56 2.35
N PHE A 137 8.38 -4.18 2.97
CA PHE A 137 7.75 -3.73 4.21
C PHE A 137 7.80 -4.83 5.28
N PRO A 138 9.00 -5.20 5.78
CA PRO A 138 9.19 -6.39 6.61
C PRO A 138 8.48 -6.32 7.98
N LEU A 139 8.08 -5.14 8.42
CA LEU A 139 7.45 -4.88 9.72
C LEU A 139 6.01 -4.36 9.57
N LEU A 140 5.38 -4.56 8.40
CA LEU A 140 4.04 -4.10 8.09
C LEU A 140 3.01 -4.65 9.08
N LYS A 141 2.19 -3.76 9.66
CA LYS A 141 1.13 -4.09 10.62
C LYS A 141 -0.27 -3.86 10.06
N ASP A 142 -0.45 -2.78 9.29
CA ASP A 142 -1.73 -2.41 8.70
C ASP A 142 -1.58 -2.32 7.18
N LEU A 143 -2.41 -3.07 6.45
CA LEU A 143 -2.45 -3.05 4.99
C LEU A 143 -3.87 -2.73 4.51
N CYS A 144 -4.00 -1.66 3.75
CA CYS A 144 -5.21 -1.32 3.01
C CYS A 144 -4.98 -1.59 1.52
N VAL A 145 -5.87 -2.33 0.88
CA VAL A 145 -5.83 -2.65 -0.55
C VAL A 145 -7.11 -2.12 -1.20
N VAL A 146 -6.94 -1.34 -2.27
CA VAL A 146 -8.02 -0.78 -3.07
C VAL A 146 -7.77 -1.04 -4.54
N ASN A 147 -8.46 -2.04 -5.11
CA ASN A 147 -8.36 -2.35 -6.53
C ASN A 147 -9.56 -3.19 -6.99
N SER A 148 -10.46 -2.61 -7.75
CA SER A 148 -11.66 -3.30 -8.24
C SER A 148 -11.41 -4.17 -9.47
N ASN A 149 -10.21 -4.14 -10.04
CA ASN A 149 -9.90 -4.89 -11.26
C ASN A 149 -9.45 -6.31 -10.93
N PRO A 150 -9.91 -7.33 -11.68
CA PRO A 150 -9.51 -8.72 -11.47
C PRO A 150 -8.01 -8.89 -11.62
N GLN A 151 -7.42 -9.81 -10.83
CA GLN A 151 -6.01 -10.15 -11.00
C GLN A 151 -5.81 -10.78 -12.38
N SER A 152 -4.92 -10.22 -13.20
CA SER A 152 -4.69 -10.73 -14.55
C SER A 152 -4.26 -12.20 -14.49
N SER A 153 -5.10 -13.12 -14.94
CA SER A 153 -4.85 -14.57 -14.96
C SER A 153 -3.87 -15.03 -16.05
N ILE A 154 -3.25 -14.12 -16.82
CA ILE A 154 -2.88 -14.43 -18.22
C ILE A 154 -1.37 -14.58 -18.51
N SER A 155 -0.41 -14.45 -17.58
CA SER A 155 1.01 -14.52 -18.01
C SER A 155 2.04 -15.26 -17.14
N ASP A 156 1.67 -15.78 -15.97
CA ASP A 156 2.65 -16.49 -15.12
C ASP A 156 2.61 -18.01 -15.31
N GLU A 157 1.63 -18.57 -16.03
CA GLU A 157 1.46 -20.03 -16.17
C GLU A 157 2.35 -20.68 -17.24
N ARG A 158 3.02 -19.92 -18.12
CA ARG A 158 3.61 -20.52 -19.33
C ARG A 158 5.14 -20.57 -19.42
N ASN A 159 5.92 -19.87 -18.58
CA ASN A 159 7.35 -19.66 -18.88
C ASN A 159 8.35 -19.57 -17.72
N SER A 160 8.06 -20.00 -16.48
CA SER A 160 9.10 -20.00 -15.44
C SER A 160 9.20 -21.31 -14.67
N ASN A 161 10.42 -21.85 -14.63
CA ASN A 161 10.84 -23.03 -13.89
C ASN A 161 10.19 -23.12 -12.49
N ASP A 162 9.59 -24.28 -12.24
CA ASP A 162 8.47 -24.60 -11.35
C ASP A 162 8.62 -24.39 -9.82
N ASN A 163 9.61 -23.66 -9.31
CA ASN A 163 9.83 -23.58 -7.84
C ASN A 163 9.72 -22.19 -7.20
N GLN A 164 9.69 -21.09 -7.95
CA GLN A 164 9.59 -19.73 -7.37
C GLN A 164 8.20 -19.08 -7.45
N LEU A 165 7.36 -19.52 -8.40
CA LEU A 165 5.99 -19.00 -8.58
C LEU A 165 5.07 -19.29 -7.39
N TYR A 166 5.24 -20.45 -6.75
CA TYR A 166 4.34 -20.95 -5.70
C TYR A 166 4.70 -20.51 -4.28
N SER A 167 5.70 -19.64 -4.10
CA SER A 167 6.02 -19.18 -2.75
C SER A 167 4.83 -18.43 -2.13
N ILE A 168 4.45 -18.87 -0.93
CA ILE A 168 3.41 -18.26 -0.11
C ILE A 168 3.91 -16.87 0.31
N VAL A 169 3.08 -15.85 0.12
CA VAL A 169 3.38 -14.50 0.62
C VAL A 169 3.29 -14.53 2.14
N LYS A 170 4.33 -14.11 2.85
CA LYS A 170 4.34 -14.13 4.33
C LYS A 170 4.31 -12.71 4.87
N LEU A 171 3.20 -12.33 5.52
CA LEU A 171 3.06 -11.05 6.20
C LEU A 171 2.99 -11.28 7.71
N ASN A 172 4.13 -11.67 8.28
CA ASN A 172 4.23 -12.20 9.66
C ASN A 172 3.79 -11.22 10.76
N TYR A 173 3.80 -9.91 10.48
CA TYR A 173 3.48 -8.86 11.43
C TYR A 173 2.15 -8.16 11.13
N LEU A 174 1.42 -8.59 10.09
CA LEU A 174 0.18 -7.97 9.70
C LEU A 174 -0.90 -8.28 10.72
N ASN A 175 -1.40 -7.23 11.37
CA ASN A 175 -2.45 -7.29 12.37
C ASN A 175 -3.80 -6.87 11.79
N SER A 176 -3.79 -5.94 10.82
CA SER A 176 -4.99 -5.35 10.24
C SER A 176 -4.95 -5.43 8.71
N LEU A 177 -5.99 -5.99 8.11
CA LEU A 177 -6.16 -6.05 6.66
C LEU A 177 -7.49 -5.40 6.28
N PHE A 178 -7.41 -4.38 5.42
CA PHE A 178 -8.57 -3.68 4.88
C PHE A 178 -8.64 -3.92 3.37
N LEU A 179 -9.67 -4.63 2.93
CA LEU A 179 -9.95 -4.95 1.53
C LEU A 179 -11.15 -4.11 1.08
N VAL A 180 -10.87 -2.89 0.64
CA VAL A 180 -11.90 -1.87 0.34
C VAL A 180 -12.10 -1.76 -1.16
N ASN A 181 -13.33 -1.95 -1.65
CA ASN A 181 -13.65 -1.92 -3.09
C ASN A 181 -12.71 -2.80 -3.93
N VAL A 182 -12.39 -3.99 -3.42
CA VAL A 182 -11.49 -4.93 -4.10
C VAL A 182 -12.26 -5.93 -4.96
N HIS A 183 -11.62 -6.41 -6.03
CA HIS A 183 -12.08 -7.62 -6.71
C HIS A 183 -11.93 -8.86 -5.80
N ILE A 184 -12.79 -9.87 -5.99
CA ILE A 184 -12.80 -11.10 -5.19
C ILE A 184 -11.47 -11.87 -5.23
N ASP A 185 -10.69 -11.75 -6.31
CA ASP A 185 -9.38 -12.40 -6.43
C ASP A 185 -8.42 -11.96 -5.32
N TYR A 186 -8.46 -10.69 -4.91
CA TYR A 186 -7.62 -10.21 -3.80
C TYR A 186 -8.07 -10.79 -2.47
N VAL A 187 -9.38 -11.01 -2.29
CA VAL A 187 -9.91 -11.68 -1.11
C VAL A 187 -9.37 -13.12 -1.04
N ASP A 188 -9.46 -13.89 -2.13
CA ASP A 188 -8.89 -15.25 -2.14
C ASP A 188 -7.35 -15.21 -2.02
N GLN A 189 -6.65 -14.24 -2.63
CA GLN A 189 -5.20 -14.07 -2.48
C GLN A 189 -4.78 -13.91 -1.01
N PHE A 190 -5.49 -13.09 -0.24
CA PHE A 190 -5.13 -12.82 1.16
C PHE A 190 -5.67 -13.85 2.14
N LEU A 191 -6.94 -14.25 2.00
CA LEU A 191 -7.55 -15.15 2.97
C LEU A 191 -7.10 -16.59 2.78
N ASN A 192 -6.78 -17.03 1.56
CA ASN A 192 -6.32 -18.40 1.33
C ASN A 192 -4.88 -18.60 1.83
N GLU A 193 -4.70 -19.42 2.86
CA GLU A 193 -3.41 -19.71 3.49
C GLU A 193 -2.36 -20.24 2.50
N LYS A 194 -2.80 -20.96 1.45
CA LYS A 194 -1.91 -21.48 0.39
C LYS A 194 -1.35 -20.38 -0.52
N LYS A 195 -1.88 -19.16 -0.44
CA LYS A 195 -1.45 -17.99 -1.22
C LYS A 195 -0.75 -16.96 -0.35
N THR A 196 -1.32 -16.67 0.82
CA THR A 196 -0.76 -15.71 1.78
C THR A 196 -0.92 -16.25 3.21
N HIS A 197 0.15 -16.16 4.01
CA HIS A 197 0.15 -16.56 5.41
C HIS A 197 0.06 -15.31 6.31
N LEU A 198 -1.02 -15.24 7.12
CA LEU A 198 -1.37 -14.09 7.97
C LEU A 198 -1.51 -14.50 9.45
N PRO A 199 -0.44 -14.93 10.12
CA PRO A 199 -0.54 -15.58 11.43
C PRO A 199 -1.03 -14.65 12.55
N ARG A 200 -0.95 -13.33 12.36
CA ARG A 200 -1.30 -12.31 13.36
C ARG A 200 -2.51 -11.47 12.99
N LEU A 201 -3.28 -11.88 11.97
CA LEU A 201 -4.46 -11.13 11.56
C LEU A 201 -5.49 -11.09 12.70
N THR A 202 -5.83 -9.89 13.16
CA THR A 202 -6.79 -9.65 14.24
C THR A 202 -7.93 -8.73 13.83
N VAL A 203 -7.71 -7.88 12.83
CA VAL A 203 -8.71 -6.98 12.25
C VAL A 203 -8.83 -7.26 10.77
N LEU A 204 -10.04 -7.55 10.31
CA LEU A 204 -10.36 -7.74 8.90
C LEU A 204 -11.51 -6.81 8.52
N ALA A 205 -11.32 -6.00 7.47
CA ALA A 205 -12.40 -5.23 6.86
C ALA A 205 -12.59 -5.69 5.41
N ILE A 206 -13.80 -6.09 5.04
CA ILE A 206 -14.07 -6.77 3.77
C ILE A 206 -15.55 -6.68 3.36
N ASP A 207 -15.84 -6.78 2.07
CA ASP A 207 -17.22 -6.96 1.58
C ASP A 207 -17.81 -8.33 2.01
N ASP A 208 -19.01 -8.30 2.56
CA ASP A 208 -19.71 -9.49 3.09
C ASP A 208 -19.96 -10.57 2.03
N ASN A 209 -20.33 -10.18 0.81
CA ASN A 209 -20.59 -11.13 -0.27
C ASN A 209 -19.29 -11.80 -0.72
N HIS A 210 -18.21 -11.03 -0.87
CA HIS A 210 -16.92 -11.59 -1.24
C HIS A 210 -16.38 -12.55 -0.17
N LEU A 211 -16.55 -12.20 1.11
CA LEU A 211 -16.16 -13.07 2.22
C LEU A 211 -16.94 -14.39 2.17
N THR A 212 -18.27 -14.32 2.01
CA THR A 212 -19.13 -15.50 1.92
C THR A 212 -18.73 -16.42 0.77
N ILE A 213 -18.45 -15.87 -0.42
CA ILE A 213 -18.04 -16.66 -1.59
C ILE A 213 -16.66 -17.30 -1.38
N VAL A 214 -15.65 -16.54 -0.93
CA VAL A 214 -14.28 -17.06 -0.80
C VAL A 214 -14.15 -18.10 0.29
N THR A 215 -14.95 -17.98 1.36
CA THR A 215 -14.99 -18.95 2.46
C THR A 215 -15.89 -20.16 2.17
N ASP A 216 -16.55 -20.21 1.01
CA ASP A 216 -17.57 -21.20 0.68
C ASP A 216 -18.63 -21.33 1.77
N ASN A 217 -19.32 -20.21 2.05
CA ASN A 217 -20.27 -20.07 3.15
C ASN A 217 -19.67 -20.51 4.49
N PHE A 218 -18.43 -20.09 4.78
CA PHE A 218 -17.71 -20.39 6.02
C PHE A 218 -17.40 -21.88 6.26
N THR A 219 -17.22 -22.66 5.19
CA THR A 219 -16.84 -24.09 5.30
C THR A 219 -15.43 -24.41 4.81
N LYS A 220 -14.78 -23.49 4.08
CA LYS A 220 -13.45 -23.70 3.49
C LYS A 220 -12.33 -23.55 4.53
N ASP A 221 -11.60 -24.64 4.80
CA ASP A 221 -10.54 -24.66 5.82
C ASP A 221 -9.32 -23.80 5.48
N THR A 222 -8.92 -23.72 4.20
CA THR A 222 -7.73 -22.96 3.80
C THR A 222 -7.86 -21.47 4.10
N THR A 223 -9.06 -20.94 4.06
CA THR A 223 -9.33 -19.54 4.39
C THR A 223 -9.56 -19.33 5.90
N ARG A 224 -9.99 -20.39 6.61
CA ARG A 224 -10.22 -20.39 8.06
C ARG A 224 -8.93 -20.16 8.84
N LEU A 225 -7.82 -20.75 8.38
CA LEU A 225 -6.51 -20.63 9.05
C LEU A 225 -6.02 -19.17 9.19
N ASN A 226 -6.27 -18.33 8.19
CA ASN A 226 -5.94 -16.90 8.29
C ASN A 226 -6.98 -16.10 9.08
N CYS A 227 -8.22 -16.60 9.21
CA CYS A 227 -9.32 -15.91 9.88
C CYS A 227 -9.45 -16.26 11.37
N ILE A 228 -8.86 -17.37 11.84
CA ILE A 228 -9.07 -17.90 13.20
C ILE A 228 -8.71 -16.92 14.32
N ASN A 229 -7.76 -16.00 14.07
CA ASN A 229 -7.29 -15.02 15.03
C ASN A 229 -8.03 -13.67 14.94
N VAL A 230 -8.99 -13.52 14.02
CA VAL A 230 -9.75 -12.29 13.81
C VAL A 230 -10.67 -12.03 15.01
N LYS A 231 -10.46 -10.87 15.64
CA LYS A 231 -11.22 -10.38 16.82
C LYS A 231 -12.16 -9.24 16.46
N LYS A 232 -11.93 -8.60 15.33
CA LYS A 232 -12.75 -7.51 14.80
C LYS A 232 -12.95 -7.73 13.30
N LEU A 233 -14.20 -7.89 12.91
CA LEU A 233 -14.62 -8.00 11.52
C LEU A 233 -15.47 -6.78 11.18
N GLU A 234 -15.07 -6.04 10.15
CA GLU A 234 -15.83 -4.92 9.60
C GLU A 234 -16.37 -5.36 8.24
N LEU A 235 -17.68 -5.50 8.12
CA LEU A 235 -18.34 -5.94 6.90
C LEU A 235 -18.84 -4.72 6.13
N PHE A 236 -18.34 -4.54 4.91
CA PHE A 236 -18.90 -3.58 3.96
C PHE A 236 -20.13 -4.21 3.28
N ASN A 237 -21.13 -3.37 3.00
CA ASN A 237 -22.40 -3.78 2.38
C ASN A 237 -23.12 -4.91 3.15
N GLU A 238 -22.91 -4.99 4.47
CA GLU A 238 -23.61 -5.94 5.33
C GLU A 238 -25.12 -5.74 5.16
N ARG A 239 -25.79 -6.78 4.67
CA ARG A 239 -27.24 -6.85 4.75
C ARG A 239 -27.53 -7.24 6.19
N VAL A 240 -28.51 -6.60 6.84
CA VAL A 240 -28.90 -6.93 8.22
C VAL A 240 -29.29 -8.40 8.28
N THR A 241 -28.37 -9.27 8.69
CA THR A 241 -28.56 -10.71 8.79
C THR A 241 -27.98 -11.21 10.10
N THR A 242 -28.76 -12.03 10.79
CA THR A 242 -28.22 -12.96 11.79
C THR A 242 -27.28 -13.94 11.09
N HIS A 243 -26.02 -13.97 11.49
CA HIS A 243 -25.01 -14.85 10.93
C HIS A 243 -25.26 -16.32 11.30
N SER A 244 -24.83 -17.24 10.42
CA SER A 244 -24.99 -18.69 10.64
C SER A 244 -24.12 -19.19 11.80
N LYS A 245 -24.36 -20.41 12.31
CA LYS A 245 -23.45 -21.02 13.30
C LYS A 245 -22.04 -21.20 12.73
N ASP A 246 -21.94 -21.56 11.45
CA ASP A 246 -20.66 -21.77 10.77
C ASP A 246 -19.83 -20.48 10.73
N PHE A 247 -20.47 -19.32 10.57
CA PHE A 247 -19.79 -18.02 10.67
C PHE A 247 -19.08 -17.83 12.02
N TYR A 248 -19.76 -18.11 13.14
CA TYR A 248 -19.15 -17.96 14.47
C TYR A 248 -18.08 -19.02 14.75
N VAL A 249 -18.21 -20.22 14.17
CA VAL A 249 -17.15 -21.24 14.19
C VAL A 249 -15.94 -20.81 13.35
N TYR A 250 -16.18 -20.06 12.28
CA TYR A 250 -15.12 -19.52 11.43
C TYR A 250 -14.30 -18.45 12.14
N PHE A 251 -14.97 -17.60 12.91
CA PHE A 251 -14.42 -16.45 13.60
C PHE A 251 -14.52 -16.60 15.12
N LEU A 252 -13.85 -17.62 15.67
CA LEU A 252 -13.94 -18.02 17.08
C LEU A 252 -13.66 -16.92 18.11
N LEU A 253 -12.94 -15.87 17.72
CA LEU A 253 -12.56 -14.78 18.63
C LEU A 253 -13.41 -13.51 18.48
N LEU A 254 -14.44 -13.50 17.62
CA LEU A 254 -15.43 -12.42 17.61
C LEU A 254 -16.21 -12.48 18.91
N LYS A 255 -16.23 -11.36 19.64
CA LYS A 255 -17.10 -11.22 20.80
C LYS A 255 -18.54 -11.05 20.30
N SER A 256 -19.40 -11.98 20.69
CA SER A 256 -20.85 -11.91 20.57
C SER A 256 -21.42 -10.80 21.45
#